data_AF-A0A537ZGX5-F1
#
_entry.id   AF-A0A537ZGX5-F1
#
_cell.length_a   1.000
_cell.length_b   1.000
_cell.length_c   1.000
_cell.angle_alpha   90.00
_cell.angle_beta   90.00
_cell.angle_gamma   90.00
#
_symmetry.space_group_name_H-M   'P 1'
#
loop_
_entity.id
_entity.type
_entity.pdbx_description
1 polymer ?
#
loop_
_entity_poly.entity_id
_entity_poly.type
_entity_poly.pdbx_seq_one_letter_code
_entity_poly.pdbx_strand_id
1 'polypeptide(L)'
;MLVAVGQFSHHADPGGEKTVASAAHAVTNNPLGVTKVPITQVANQLGHLGISINFTWLLLTGFLVLFMQVGFAFLVTGLTRAKNAGHMMMMNLSSFVIALLAYYAVGFAFQFGGVAPIANIGGTSPLNGLFTHGSTGIIGTHGFFLQSGNSYDVGVIAFFLFQVVFMETAGYIIIGAIAERISFAGFLLAEIAMGAIIYPIYGNWMWGGGFLAHLGDGGLLKHLGIDLHLGHGAVDFAGSGVVHATGGWAALALAMILGPRIGKYRRDGTPRA
;
A
#
# COMPACT_ATOMS: atom_id res chain seq x y z
N MET A 1 12.25 8.03 -4.05
CA MET A 1 12.71 6.71 -4.55
C MET A 1 13.50 6.96 -5.82
N LEU A 2 14.81 6.71 -5.81
CA LEU A 2 15.69 6.99 -6.94
C LEU A 2 15.41 5.96 -8.05
N VAL A 3 14.92 6.42 -9.21
CA VAL A 3 14.71 5.58 -10.39
C VAL A 3 16.03 5.51 -11.15
N ALA A 4 16.71 4.36 -11.07
CA ALA A 4 17.80 4.04 -11.98
C ALA A 4 17.29 2.98 -12.97
N VAL A 5 17.27 3.35 -14.25
CA VAL A 5 16.85 2.49 -15.36
C VAL A 5 18.02 1.58 -15.73
N GLY A 6 17.87 0.28 -15.47
CA GLY A 6 18.68 -0.78 -16.07
C GLY A 6 17.72 -1.78 -16.75
N GLN A 7 18.03 -2.19 -17.97
CA GLN A 7 17.22 -3.15 -18.71
C GLN A 7 17.22 -4.51 -18.00
N PHE A 8 16.05 -4.97 -17.56
CA PHE A 8 15.81 -6.33 -17.10
C PHE A 8 14.72 -6.98 -17.97
N SER A 9 14.90 -8.28 -18.22
CA SER A 9 14.10 -9.08 -19.16
C SER A 9 12.60 -9.07 -18.85
N HIS A 10 11.77 -8.86 -19.87
CA HIS A 10 10.32 -8.62 -19.84
C HIS A 10 9.42 -9.84 -19.51
N HIS A 11 9.88 -10.83 -18.75
CA HIS A 11 9.06 -12.02 -18.44
C HIS A 11 8.89 -12.20 -16.93
N ALA A 12 7.63 -12.33 -16.50
CA ALA A 12 7.25 -12.72 -15.14
C ALA A 12 7.99 -14.00 -14.71
N ASP A 13 8.38 -14.08 -13.43
CA ASP A 13 9.03 -15.25 -12.81
C ASP A 13 8.15 -15.85 -11.70
N PRO A 14 7.13 -16.66 -12.04
CA PRO A 14 6.14 -17.15 -11.07
C PRO A 14 6.69 -18.25 -10.15
N GLY A 15 7.79 -18.90 -10.54
CA GLY A 15 8.45 -19.96 -9.76
C GLY A 15 9.56 -19.45 -8.86
N GLY A 16 9.91 -18.16 -8.98
CA GLY A 16 11.00 -17.55 -8.26
C GLY A 16 12.39 -18.07 -8.65
N GLU A 17 12.52 -18.85 -9.72
CA GLU A 17 13.78 -19.46 -10.16
C GLU A 17 14.75 -18.44 -10.76
N LYS A 18 14.26 -17.30 -11.27
CA LYS A 18 15.09 -16.16 -11.70
C LYS A 18 15.35 -15.16 -10.58
N THR A 19 14.47 -15.10 -9.57
CA THR A 19 14.78 -14.43 -8.28
C THR A 19 15.68 -15.26 -7.38
N VAL A 20 15.75 -16.59 -7.58
CA VAL A 20 16.41 -17.56 -6.71
C VAL A 20 16.90 -18.81 -7.48
N ALA A 21 17.81 -18.64 -8.45
CA ALA A 21 18.72 -19.71 -8.88
C ALA A 21 20.04 -19.06 -9.30
N SER A 22 21.23 -19.55 -8.94
CA SER A 22 21.62 -20.92 -8.61
C SER A 22 22.27 -21.04 -7.23
N ALA A 23 21.87 -22.07 -6.48
CA ALA A 23 22.80 -22.73 -5.58
C ALA A 23 23.97 -23.29 -6.40
N ALA A 24 25.15 -22.70 -6.23
CA ALA A 24 26.42 -23.36 -6.43
C ALA A 24 27.40 -22.83 -5.38
N HIS A 25 27.20 -23.23 -4.13
CA HIS A 25 28.34 -23.30 -3.21
C HIS A 25 29.20 -24.48 -3.65
N ALA A 26 30.05 -24.26 -4.65
CA ALA A 26 31.27 -25.03 -4.78
C ALA A 26 32.40 -24.18 -4.19
N VAL A 27 32.43 -24.06 -2.85
CA VAL A 27 33.73 -23.89 -2.18
C VAL A 27 34.27 -25.30 -2.04
N THR A 28 34.79 -25.85 -3.13
CA THR A 28 35.76 -26.91 -3.00
C THR A 28 37.10 -26.20 -2.86
N ASN A 29 37.88 -26.60 -1.87
CA ASN A 29 39.27 -26.19 -1.69
C ASN A 29 39.92 -25.86 -3.04
N ASN A 30 40.61 -24.71 -3.16
CA ASN A 30 41.36 -24.36 -4.36
C ASN A 30 42.87 -24.63 -4.18
N PRO A 31 43.33 -25.89 -4.35
CA PRO A 31 44.72 -26.21 -4.64
C PRO A 31 44.98 -26.45 -6.14
N LEU A 32 44.09 -26.01 -7.06
CA LEU A 32 44.07 -26.45 -8.47
C LEU A 32 44.15 -25.35 -9.55
N GLY A 33 44.49 -24.10 -9.21
CA GLY A 33 44.80 -23.08 -10.23
C GLY A 33 43.57 -22.56 -10.98
N VAL A 34 42.66 -21.92 -10.23
CA VAL A 34 41.43 -21.34 -10.80
C VAL A 34 41.71 -20.17 -11.76
N THR A 35 41.27 -20.40 -13.00
CA THR A 35 41.06 -19.45 -14.09
C THR A 35 40.07 -18.35 -13.72
N LYS A 36 40.48 -17.10 -14.00
CA LYS A 36 39.73 -15.83 -13.97
C LYS A 36 38.19 -15.97 -13.91
N VAL A 37 37.58 -15.51 -12.82
CA VAL A 37 36.12 -15.32 -12.73
C VAL A 37 35.70 -14.21 -13.70
N PRO A 38 34.73 -14.45 -14.61
CA PRO A 38 34.23 -13.41 -15.50
C PRO A 38 33.62 -12.24 -14.70
N ILE A 39 33.96 -11.00 -15.05
CA ILE A 39 33.42 -9.80 -14.40
C ILE A 39 31.89 -9.75 -14.43
N THR A 40 31.28 -10.35 -15.46
CA THR A 40 29.83 -10.48 -15.62
C THR A 40 29.20 -11.34 -14.53
N GLN A 41 29.88 -12.39 -14.06
CA GLN A 41 29.38 -13.24 -12.99
C GLN A 41 29.37 -12.50 -11.64
N VAL A 42 30.43 -11.74 -11.35
CA VAL A 42 30.51 -10.89 -10.16
C VAL A 42 29.45 -9.78 -10.20
N ALA A 43 29.28 -9.13 -11.35
CA ALA A 43 28.25 -8.10 -11.53
C ALA A 43 26.83 -8.64 -11.29
N ASN A 44 26.51 -9.83 -11.81
CA ASN A 44 25.22 -10.47 -11.58
C ASN A 44 25.00 -10.81 -10.09
N GLN A 45 26.01 -11.36 -9.42
CA GLN A 45 25.93 -11.66 -7.97
C GLN A 45 25.68 -10.41 -7.13
N LEU A 46 26.34 -9.29 -7.45
CA LEU A 46 26.12 -8.02 -6.77
C LEU A 46 24.70 -7.49 -6.99
N GLY A 47 24.18 -7.59 -8.22
CA GLY A 47 22.80 -7.22 -8.53
C GLY A 47 21.78 -8.06 -7.76
N HIS A 48 21.99 -9.37 -7.70
CA HIS A 48 21.11 -10.30 -6.98
C HIS A 48 21.11 -9.99 -5.47
N LEU A 49 22.30 -9.77 -4.88
CA LEU A 49 22.42 -9.40 -3.48
C LEU A 49 21.66 -8.10 -3.15
N GLY A 50 21.78 -7.09 -4.01
CA GLY A 50 21.04 -5.83 -3.85
C GLY A 50 19.52 -6.05 -3.83
N ILE A 51 18.99 -6.86 -4.75
CA ILE A 51 17.56 -7.21 -4.81
C ILE A 51 17.14 -7.98 -3.56
N SER A 52 17.90 -8.99 -3.13
CA SER A 52 17.59 -9.80 -1.94
C SER A 52 17.54 -8.95 -0.66
N ILE A 53 18.47 -7.99 -0.51
CA ILE A 53 18.48 -7.06 0.62
C ILE A 53 17.24 -6.18 0.58
N ASN A 54 16.87 -5.63 -0.59
CA ASN A 54 15.70 -4.78 -0.73
C ASN A 54 14.39 -5.54 -0.43
N PHE A 55 14.26 -6.79 -0.89
CA PHE A 55 13.12 -7.65 -0.54
C PHE A 55 13.05 -7.92 0.96
N THR A 56 14.19 -8.26 1.58
CA THR A 56 14.26 -8.49 3.03
C THR A 56 13.82 -7.25 3.80
N TRP A 57 14.30 -6.07 3.38
CA TRP A 57 13.92 -4.80 3.98
C TRP A 57 12.43 -4.47 3.79
N LEU A 58 11.89 -4.69 2.59
CA LEU A 58 10.47 -4.49 2.29
C LEU A 58 9.58 -5.33 3.21
N LEU A 59 9.88 -6.63 3.34
CA LEU A 59 9.10 -7.52 4.20
C LEU A 59 9.26 -7.19 5.67
N LEU A 60 10.49 -6.94 6.14
CA LEU A 60 10.75 -6.56 7.53
C LEU A 60 10.00 -5.28 7.90
N THR A 61 10.10 -4.24 7.08
CA THR A 61 9.37 -2.98 7.32
C THR A 61 7.87 -3.16 7.18
N GLY A 62 7.38 -3.97 6.24
CA GLY A 62 5.97 -4.34 6.14
C GLY A 62 5.44 -5.01 7.41
N PHE A 63 6.22 -5.92 8.02
CA PHE A 63 5.86 -6.53 9.29
C PHE A 63 5.91 -5.53 10.46
N LEU A 64 6.88 -4.62 10.48
CA LEU A 64 6.90 -3.54 11.48
C LEU A 64 5.67 -2.64 11.36
N VAL A 65 5.25 -2.31 10.14
CA VAL A 65 4.01 -1.57 9.92
C VAL A 65 2.82 -2.41 10.34
N LEU A 66 2.80 -3.74 10.11
CA LEU A 66 1.77 -4.66 10.62
C LEU A 66 1.65 -4.67 12.16
N PHE A 67 2.72 -4.34 12.89
CA PHE A 67 2.66 -4.17 14.34
C PHE A 67 1.98 -2.85 14.76
N MET A 68 1.85 -1.87 13.87
CA MET A 68 1.14 -0.62 14.16
C MET A 68 -0.34 -0.88 14.45
N GLN A 69 -0.94 -1.89 13.83
CA GLN A 69 -2.34 -2.30 14.02
C GLN A 69 -2.58 -2.73 15.47
N VAL A 70 -1.62 -3.43 16.09
CA VAL A 70 -1.66 -3.76 17.52
C VAL A 70 -1.53 -2.48 18.37
N GLY A 71 -0.65 -1.57 17.98
CA GLY A 71 -0.50 -0.26 18.62
C GLY A 71 -1.79 0.57 18.59
N PHE A 72 -2.47 0.63 17.44
CA PHE A 72 -3.77 1.29 17.29
C PHE A 72 -4.85 0.59 18.13
N ALA A 73 -4.86 -0.73 18.18
CA ALA A 73 -5.80 -1.47 19.00
C ALA A 73 -5.67 -1.11 20.48
N PHE A 74 -4.44 -1.01 21.00
CA PHE A 74 -4.20 -0.56 22.38
C PHE A 74 -4.53 0.92 22.58
N LEU A 75 -4.15 1.79 21.65
CA LEU A 75 -4.44 3.22 21.72
C LEU A 75 -5.95 3.47 21.77
N VAL A 76 -6.71 2.95 20.80
CA VAL A 76 -8.15 3.18 20.71
C VAL A 76 -8.88 2.53 21.88
N THR A 77 -8.51 1.30 22.26
CA THR A 77 -9.11 0.64 23.42
C THR A 77 -8.85 1.44 24.70
N GLY A 78 -7.62 1.92 24.91
CA GLY A 78 -7.26 2.75 26.07
C GLY A 78 -7.94 4.11 26.11
N LEU A 79 -8.30 4.68 24.96
CA LEU A 79 -9.06 5.94 24.85
C LEU A 79 -10.59 5.74 24.98
N THR A 80 -11.07 4.50 25.08
CA THR A 80 -12.49 4.20 25.34
C THR A 80 -12.76 3.86 26.79
N ARG A 81 -14.04 3.92 27.19
CA ARG A 81 -14.45 3.51 28.53
C ARG A 81 -14.27 2.00 28.69
N ALA A 82 -13.80 1.56 29.86
CA ALA A 82 -13.50 0.15 30.16
C ALA A 82 -14.61 -0.84 29.78
N LYS A 83 -15.88 -0.45 29.92
CA LYS A 83 -17.04 -1.29 29.52
C LYS A 83 -17.10 -1.65 28.04
N ASN A 84 -16.45 -0.86 27.18
CA ASN A 84 -16.42 -1.04 25.73
C ASN A 84 -15.14 -1.72 25.23
N ALA A 85 -14.18 -2.03 26.12
CA ALA A 85 -12.85 -2.50 25.71
C ALA A 85 -12.90 -3.80 24.88
N GLY A 86 -13.73 -4.77 25.27
CA GLY A 86 -13.91 -6.01 24.50
C GLY A 86 -14.49 -5.76 23.10
N HIS A 87 -15.47 -4.86 22.98
CA HIS A 87 -16.03 -4.49 21.69
C HIS A 87 -15.01 -3.76 20.80
N MET A 88 -14.18 -2.89 21.39
CA MET A 88 -13.12 -2.20 20.64
C MET A 88 -12.09 -3.19 20.10
N MET A 89 -11.62 -4.13 20.93
CA MET A 89 -10.63 -5.10 20.48
C MET A 89 -11.16 -6.00 19.36
N MET A 90 -12.43 -6.40 19.45
CA MET A 90 -13.11 -7.15 18.39
C MET A 90 -13.21 -6.35 17.09
N MET A 91 -13.57 -5.06 17.14
CA MET A 91 -13.59 -4.21 15.94
C MET A 91 -12.21 -4.07 15.32
N ASN A 92 -11.18 -3.83 16.14
CA ASN A 92 -9.81 -3.70 15.64
C ASN A 92 -9.32 -4.98 14.93
N LEU A 93 -9.60 -6.17 15.48
CA LEU A 93 -9.23 -7.43 14.83
C LEU A 93 -10.03 -7.67 13.54
N SER A 94 -11.33 -7.38 13.58
CA SER A 94 -12.22 -7.57 12.43
C SER A 94 -11.89 -6.62 11.28
N SER A 95 -11.42 -5.41 11.61
CA SER A 95 -10.96 -4.38 10.68
C SER A 95 -9.98 -4.96 9.67
N PHE A 96 -8.85 -5.45 10.20
CA PHE A 96 -7.75 -5.93 9.39
C PHE A 96 -8.18 -7.07 8.47
N VAL A 97 -8.96 -8.02 8.97
CA VAL A 97 -9.41 -9.16 8.15
C VAL A 97 -10.30 -8.69 6.99
N ILE A 98 -11.28 -7.83 7.29
CA ILE A 98 -12.29 -7.43 6.30
C ILE A 98 -11.71 -6.47 5.27
N ALA A 99 -10.94 -5.47 5.70
CA ALA A 99 -10.31 -4.53 4.79
C ALA A 99 -9.15 -5.17 4.01
N LEU A 100 -8.39 -6.12 4.58
CA LEU A 100 -7.43 -6.93 3.81
C LEU A 100 -8.12 -7.69 2.68
N LEU A 101 -9.24 -8.36 2.95
CA LEU A 101 -9.97 -9.10 1.92
C LEU A 101 -10.53 -8.17 0.84
N ALA A 102 -11.06 -7.01 1.22
CA ALA A 102 -11.55 -6.00 0.29
C ALA A 102 -10.42 -5.45 -0.60
N TYR A 103 -9.27 -5.15 0.00
CA TYR A 103 -8.10 -4.64 -0.71
C TYR A 103 -7.46 -5.72 -1.60
N TYR A 104 -7.39 -6.97 -1.14
CA TYR A 104 -6.96 -8.11 -1.94
C TYR A 104 -7.86 -8.36 -3.15
N ALA A 105 -9.17 -8.33 -2.97
CA ALA A 105 -10.12 -8.62 -4.04
C ALA A 105 -10.06 -7.54 -5.15
N VAL A 106 -10.12 -6.26 -4.77
CA VAL A 106 -10.23 -5.16 -5.74
C VAL A 106 -9.35 -3.94 -5.44
N GLY A 107 -9.06 -3.64 -4.17
CA GLY A 107 -8.38 -2.40 -3.82
C GLY A 107 -6.97 -2.27 -4.39
N PHE A 108 -6.15 -3.32 -4.31
CA PHE A 108 -4.82 -3.31 -4.91
C PHE A 108 -4.88 -3.10 -6.43
N ALA A 109 -5.87 -3.69 -7.10
CA ALA A 109 -6.07 -3.52 -8.53
C ALA A 109 -6.41 -2.08 -8.88
N PHE A 110 -7.31 -1.45 -8.12
CA PHE A 110 -7.64 -0.03 -8.32
C PHE A 110 -6.48 0.89 -8.02
N GLN A 111 -5.67 0.57 -7.01
CA GLN A 111 -4.55 1.42 -6.61
C GLN A 111 -3.34 1.28 -7.56
N PHE A 112 -2.91 0.05 -7.85
CA PHE A 112 -1.65 -0.24 -8.53
C PHE A 112 -1.82 -0.99 -9.85
N GLY A 113 -3.03 -1.15 -10.37
CA GLY A 113 -3.28 -1.88 -11.61
C GLY A 113 -2.62 -1.30 -12.87
N GLY A 114 -2.12 -0.07 -12.80
CA GLY A 114 -1.33 0.60 -13.84
C GLY A 114 0.17 0.74 -13.53
N VAL A 115 0.68 0.07 -12.50
CA VAL A 115 2.04 0.31 -11.99
C VAL A 115 3.11 -0.28 -12.91
N ALA A 116 4.14 0.51 -13.16
CA ALA A 116 5.34 0.11 -13.87
C ALA A 116 6.19 -0.88 -13.05
N PRO A 117 7.14 -1.61 -13.67
CA PRO A 117 8.03 -2.52 -12.96
C PRO A 117 8.81 -1.84 -11.83
N ILE A 118 8.79 -2.42 -10.64
CA ILE A 118 9.51 -1.90 -9.49
C ILE A 118 10.94 -2.45 -9.51
N ALA A 119 11.85 -1.70 -10.13
CA ALA A 119 13.24 -2.10 -10.34
C ALA A 119 13.98 -2.49 -9.04
N ASN A 120 13.69 -1.80 -7.92
CA ASN A 120 14.35 -2.02 -6.64
C ASN A 120 14.12 -3.41 -6.04
N ILE A 121 13.06 -4.10 -6.47
CA ILE A 121 12.72 -5.46 -6.01
C ILE A 121 12.72 -6.44 -7.20
N GLY A 122 13.70 -6.31 -8.09
CA GLY A 122 13.91 -7.26 -9.18
C GLY A 122 13.07 -7.00 -10.44
N GLY A 123 12.38 -5.87 -10.52
CA GLY A 123 11.61 -5.49 -11.71
C GLY A 123 10.32 -6.30 -11.82
N THR A 124 9.37 -6.02 -10.93
CA THR A 124 8.06 -6.68 -10.91
C THR A 124 7.39 -6.69 -12.28
N SER A 125 6.61 -7.73 -12.54
CA SER A 125 5.75 -7.78 -13.72
C SER A 125 4.86 -6.52 -13.79
N PRO A 126 4.82 -5.80 -14.94
CA PRO A 126 4.05 -4.57 -15.04
C PRO A 126 2.56 -4.87 -15.02
N LEU A 127 1.79 -4.05 -14.29
CA LEU A 127 0.34 -4.08 -14.33
C LEU A 127 -0.10 -3.04 -15.36
N ASN A 128 -0.50 -3.48 -16.55
CA ASN A 128 -0.77 -2.62 -17.72
C ASN A 128 -2.24 -2.19 -17.81
N GLY A 129 -2.90 -2.04 -16.67
CA GLY A 129 -4.32 -1.74 -16.57
C GLY A 129 -4.56 -0.41 -15.89
N LEU A 130 -4.49 0.69 -16.64
CA LEU A 130 -4.85 2.00 -16.12
C LEU A 130 -5.97 2.56 -16.98
N PHE A 131 -7.14 2.77 -16.39
CA PHE A 131 -8.18 3.55 -17.05
C PHE A 131 -7.74 5.01 -17.05
N THR A 132 -7.64 5.57 -18.25
CA THR A 132 -7.13 6.93 -18.48
C THR A 132 -8.22 7.84 -19.04
N HIS A 133 -8.14 9.12 -18.70
CA HIS A 133 -8.83 10.19 -19.41
C HIS A 133 -7.79 11.07 -20.07
N GLY A 134 -7.67 10.97 -21.39
CA GLY A 134 -6.53 11.54 -22.12
C GLY A 134 -5.23 10.83 -21.75
N SER A 135 -4.19 11.60 -21.40
CA SER A 135 -2.88 11.09 -20.99
C SER A 135 -2.79 10.67 -19.52
N THR A 136 -3.89 10.71 -18.78
CA THR A 136 -3.84 10.80 -17.32
C THR A 136 -4.61 9.65 -16.68
N GLY A 137 -3.95 8.94 -15.76
CA GLY A 137 -4.53 7.81 -15.03
C GLY A 137 -5.56 8.19 -13.98
N ILE A 138 -6.62 7.41 -13.88
CA ILE A 138 -7.75 7.64 -12.95
C ILE A 138 -7.92 6.48 -11.97
N ILE A 139 -7.84 5.25 -12.47
CA ILE A 139 -8.03 4.05 -11.67
C ILE A 139 -7.38 2.85 -12.34
N GLY A 140 -6.75 1.98 -11.56
CA GLY A 140 -6.22 0.72 -12.05
C GLY A 140 -7.33 -0.29 -12.40
N THR A 141 -7.07 -1.18 -13.34
CA THR A 141 -8.04 -2.16 -13.87
C THR A 141 -7.44 -3.57 -13.98
N HIS A 142 -6.25 -3.79 -13.44
CA HIS A 142 -5.56 -5.08 -13.43
C HIS A 142 -5.04 -5.40 -12.02
N GLY A 143 -4.90 -6.70 -11.70
CA GLY A 143 -4.43 -7.14 -10.38
C GLY A 143 -5.52 -7.58 -9.41
N PHE A 144 -6.76 -7.78 -9.89
CA PHE A 144 -7.84 -8.34 -9.08
C PHE A 144 -7.46 -9.73 -8.55
N PHE A 145 -7.62 -9.94 -7.24
CA PHE A 145 -7.26 -11.17 -6.53
C PHE A 145 -5.78 -11.60 -6.63
N LEU A 146 -4.91 -10.90 -7.36
CA LEU A 146 -3.48 -11.27 -7.51
C LEU A 146 -3.21 -12.71 -8.01
N GLN A 147 -4.19 -13.37 -8.64
CA GLN A 147 -4.09 -14.78 -9.04
C GLN A 147 -3.87 -14.98 -10.55
N SER A 148 -3.71 -13.91 -11.34
CA SER A 148 -3.69 -14.05 -12.80
C SER A 148 -2.70 -13.13 -13.52
N GLY A 149 -2.16 -13.62 -14.63
CA GLY A 149 -1.24 -12.88 -15.49
C GLY A 149 -0.07 -12.28 -14.71
N ASN A 150 0.23 -11.02 -15.00
CA ASN A 150 1.33 -10.28 -14.37
C ASN A 150 1.13 -10.00 -12.88
N SER A 151 -0.05 -10.26 -12.31
CA SER A 151 -0.29 -10.06 -10.87
C SER A 151 0.12 -11.25 -10.02
N TYR A 152 0.29 -12.43 -10.63
CA TYR A 152 0.82 -13.62 -9.96
C TYR A 152 2.36 -13.61 -10.04
N ASP A 153 2.97 -12.69 -9.31
CA ASP A 153 4.40 -12.38 -9.31
C ASP A 153 4.86 -12.15 -7.87
N VAL A 154 6.00 -12.73 -7.47
CA VAL A 154 6.48 -12.67 -6.08
C VAL A 154 6.73 -11.25 -5.59
N GLY A 155 7.24 -10.37 -6.46
CA GLY A 155 7.49 -8.98 -6.12
C GLY A 155 6.20 -8.17 -6.04
N VAL A 156 5.22 -8.44 -6.91
CA VAL A 156 3.88 -7.85 -6.82
C VAL A 156 3.19 -8.27 -5.52
N ILE A 157 3.28 -9.54 -5.13
CA ILE A 157 2.68 -10.05 -3.88
C ILE A 157 3.39 -9.46 -2.65
N ALA A 158 4.73 -9.36 -2.66
CA ALA A 158 5.47 -8.71 -1.58
C ALA A 158 5.11 -7.23 -1.46
N PHE A 159 4.94 -6.54 -2.59
CA PHE A 159 4.50 -5.15 -2.61
C PHE A 159 3.05 -5.01 -2.12
N PHE A 160 2.15 -5.94 -2.49
CA PHE A 160 0.80 -5.99 -1.94
C PHE A 160 0.81 -6.11 -0.40
N LEU A 161 1.62 -7.03 0.15
CA LEU A 161 1.74 -7.19 1.61
C LEU A 161 2.22 -5.90 2.29
N PHE A 162 3.14 -5.18 1.65
CA PHE A 162 3.58 -3.88 2.14
C PHE A 162 2.48 -2.82 2.05
N GLN A 163 1.68 -2.81 0.98
CA GLN A 163 0.66 -1.77 0.77
C GLN A 163 -0.62 -1.99 1.58
N VAL A 164 -1.04 -3.25 1.79
CA VAL A 164 -2.26 -3.55 2.55
C VAL A 164 -2.17 -3.06 3.99
N VAL A 165 -0.98 -3.07 4.60
CA VAL A 165 -0.80 -2.57 5.97
C VAL A 165 -0.85 -1.04 6.05
N PHE A 166 -0.49 -0.32 4.97
CA PHE A 166 -0.68 1.13 4.88
C PHE A 166 -2.15 1.49 4.67
N MET A 167 -2.84 0.75 3.80
CA MET A 167 -4.29 0.87 3.61
C MET A 167 -5.02 0.70 4.94
N GLU A 168 -4.70 -0.37 5.66
CA GLU A 168 -5.35 -0.65 6.93
C GLU A 168 -5.06 0.42 7.97
N THR A 169 -3.86 1.00 7.96
CA THR A 169 -3.52 2.11 8.87
C THR A 169 -4.49 3.29 8.69
N ALA A 170 -5.02 3.53 7.47
CA ALA A 170 -6.06 4.52 7.25
C ALA A 170 -7.41 4.10 7.85
N GLY A 171 -7.76 2.81 7.79
CA GLY A 171 -8.93 2.22 8.45
C GLY A 171 -8.89 2.39 9.98
N TYR A 172 -7.76 2.10 10.62
CA TYR A 172 -7.62 2.25 12.07
C TYR A 172 -7.81 3.70 12.57
N ILE A 173 -7.50 4.70 11.76
CA ILE A 173 -7.78 6.12 12.09
C ILE A 173 -9.30 6.35 12.24
N ILE A 174 -10.11 5.70 11.40
CA ILE A 174 -11.58 5.78 11.49
C ILE A 174 -12.06 5.22 12.83
N ILE A 175 -11.57 4.04 13.24
CA ILE A 175 -12.03 3.35 14.47
C ILE A 175 -11.95 4.27 15.68
N GLY A 176 -10.84 4.98 15.84
CA GLY A 176 -10.64 5.92 16.95
C GLY A 176 -11.69 7.04 16.99
N ALA A 177 -12.12 7.54 15.84
CA ALA A 177 -13.10 8.62 15.75
C ALA A 177 -14.54 8.14 15.98
N ILE A 178 -14.89 6.92 15.58
CA ILE A 178 -16.26 6.37 15.62
C ILE A 178 -16.55 5.48 16.83
N ALA A 179 -15.54 5.24 17.67
CA ALA A 179 -15.62 4.38 18.84
C ALA A 179 -16.85 4.64 19.72
N GLU A 180 -17.34 3.56 20.34
CA GLU A 180 -18.45 3.50 21.30
C GLU A 180 -19.87 3.82 20.79
N ARG A 181 -20.06 4.15 19.51
CA ARG A 181 -21.38 4.57 18.99
C ARG A 181 -21.75 4.06 17.61
N ILE A 182 -20.81 3.50 16.84
CA ILE A 182 -21.15 2.84 15.57
C ILE A 182 -21.71 1.43 15.84
N SER A 183 -22.58 0.95 14.96
CA SER A 183 -22.95 -0.46 14.93
C SER A 183 -21.84 -1.30 14.28
N PHE A 184 -21.69 -2.56 14.69
CA PHE A 184 -20.66 -3.44 14.12
C PHE A 184 -20.82 -3.63 12.60
N ALA A 185 -22.06 -3.81 12.12
CA ALA A 185 -22.32 -3.93 10.69
C ALA A 185 -21.96 -2.64 9.91
N GLY A 186 -22.30 -1.46 10.45
CA GLY A 186 -21.91 -0.19 9.85
C GLY A 186 -20.40 0.00 9.82
N PHE A 187 -19.70 -0.48 10.85
CA PHE A 187 -18.25 -0.51 10.90
C PHE A 187 -17.65 -1.42 9.82
N LEU A 188 -18.14 -2.65 9.64
CA LEU A 188 -17.64 -3.55 8.59
C LEU A 188 -17.82 -2.96 7.19
N LEU A 189 -18.94 -2.28 6.93
CA LEU A 189 -19.17 -1.60 5.66
C LEU A 189 -18.19 -0.43 5.44
N ALA A 190 -17.84 0.30 6.50
CA ALA A 190 -16.84 1.36 6.43
C ALA A 190 -15.46 0.80 6.07
N GLU A 191 -15.06 -0.32 6.66
CA GLU A 191 -13.77 -0.98 6.35
C GLU A 191 -13.74 -1.54 4.92
N ILE A 192 -14.83 -2.15 4.44
CA ILE A 192 -14.94 -2.56 3.03
C ILE A 192 -14.82 -1.35 2.11
N ALA A 193 -15.52 -0.25 2.41
CA ALA A 193 -15.46 0.96 1.60
C ALA A 193 -14.05 1.58 1.60
N MET A 194 -13.35 1.55 2.74
CA MET A 194 -11.98 2.01 2.85
C MET A 194 -11.03 1.15 2.01
N GLY A 195 -11.04 -0.16 2.20
CA GLY A 195 -10.14 -1.09 1.52
C GLY A 195 -10.45 -1.29 0.03
N ALA A 196 -11.70 -1.20 -0.41
CA ALA A 196 -12.08 -1.43 -1.80
C ALA A 196 -12.20 -0.17 -2.65
N ILE A 197 -12.45 1.01 -2.07
CA ILE A 197 -12.84 2.20 -2.85
C ILE A 197 -12.06 3.45 -2.41
N ILE A 198 -12.27 3.93 -1.19
CA ILE A 198 -11.83 5.28 -0.78
C ILE A 198 -10.30 5.38 -0.79
N TYR A 199 -9.62 4.49 -0.07
CA TYR A 199 -8.16 4.46 -0.03
C TYR A 199 -7.53 4.14 -1.40
N PRO A 200 -7.89 3.03 -2.07
CA PRO A 200 -7.18 2.63 -3.27
C PRO A 200 -7.34 3.60 -4.44
N ILE A 201 -8.49 4.27 -4.58
CA ILE A 201 -8.69 5.26 -5.65
C ILE A 201 -7.79 6.48 -5.42
N TYR A 202 -7.79 7.05 -4.20
CA TYR A 202 -6.90 8.17 -3.90
C TYR A 202 -5.42 7.75 -3.96
N GLY A 203 -5.11 6.54 -3.50
CA GLY A 203 -3.80 5.92 -3.63
C GLY A 203 -3.36 5.77 -5.08
N ASN A 204 -4.27 5.49 -6.03
CA ASN A 204 -3.94 5.45 -7.44
C ASN A 204 -3.47 6.82 -7.93
N TRP A 205 -4.19 7.87 -7.55
CA TRP A 205 -3.89 9.24 -7.98
C TRP A 205 -2.51 9.69 -7.51
N MET A 206 -2.11 9.31 -6.31
CA MET A 206 -0.85 9.73 -5.67
C MET A 206 0.33 8.79 -5.93
N TRP A 207 0.12 7.47 -5.84
CA TRP A 207 1.18 6.46 -5.87
C TRP A 207 1.06 5.46 -7.03
N GLY A 208 -0.12 5.34 -7.63
CA GLY A 208 -0.40 4.40 -8.71
C GLY A 208 -0.20 4.92 -10.13
N GLY A 209 0.46 6.08 -10.28
CA GLY A 209 0.65 6.73 -11.59
C GLY A 209 -0.58 7.49 -12.10
N GLY A 210 -1.50 7.85 -11.21
CA GLY A 210 -2.67 8.65 -11.56
C GLY A 210 -2.38 10.15 -11.61
N PHE A 211 -3.45 10.94 -11.77
CA PHE A 211 -3.32 12.35 -12.14
C PHE A 211 -2.60 13.25 -11.13
N LEU A 212 -2.65 12.95 -9.82
CA LEU A 212 -1.99 13.79 -8.82
C LEU A 212 -0.46 13.61 -8.89
N ALA A 213 0.02 12.39 -9.11
CA ALA A 213 1.42 12.11 -9.38
C ALA A 213 1.93 12.83 -10.65
N HIS A 214 1.04 13.11 -11.60
CA HIS A 214 1.35 13.80 -12.87
C HIS A 214 0.83 15.24 -12.97
N LEU A 215 0.46 15.87 -11.83
CA LEU A 215 -0.05 17.26 -11.81
C LEU A 215 0.90 18.26 -12.45
N GLY A 216 2.21 18.01 -12.34
CA GLY A 216 3.24 18.86 -12.91
C GLY A 216 3.27 18.89 -14.43
N ASP A 217 2.87 17.78 -15.08
CA ASP A 217 2.74 17.67 -16.54
C ASP A 217 1.31 18.04 -17.03
N GLY A 218 0.58 18.84 -16.24
CA GLY A 218 -0.81 19.26 -16.49
C GLY A 218 -1.88 18.33 -15.89
N GLY A 219 -1.53 17.15 -15.36
CA GLY A 219 -2.46 16.23 -14.70
C GLY A 219 -3.75 15.99 -15.49
N LEU A 220 -4.90 16.15 -14.84
CA LEU A 220 -6.20 16.07 -15.51
C LEU A 220 -6.44 17.19 -16.51
N LEU A 221 -5.78 18.34 -16.43
CA LEU A 221 -6.00 19.49 -17.32
C LEU A 221 -5.18 19.43 -18.60
N LYS A 222 -4.24 18.47 -18.71
CA LYS A 222 -3.37 18.31 -19.89
C LYS A 222 -4.18 18.09 -21.18
N HIS A 223 -5.31 17.39 -21.11
CA HIS A 223 -6.17 17.17 -22.28
C HIS A 223 -6.80 18.47 -22.82
N LEU A 224 -6.82 19.54 -22.02
CA LEU A 224 -7.26 20.88 -22.41
C LEU A 224 -6.10 21.77 -22.89
N GLY A 225 -4.88 21.23 -22.99
CA GLY A 225 -3.67 21.99 -23.33
C GLY A 225 -3.18 22.92 -22.21
N ILE A 226 -3.65 22.74 -20.98
CA ILE A 226 -3.26 23.55 -19.83
C ILE A 226 -2.13 22.83 -19.08
N ASP A 227 -0.93 23.38 -19.22
CA ASP A 227 0.22 23.00 -18.40
C ASP A 227 0.35 23.98 -17.22
N LEU A 228 0.34 23.46 -15.99
CA LEU A 228 0.45 24.27 -14.78
C LEU A 228 1.91 24.55 -14.39
N HIS A 229 2.88 23.94 -15.06
CA HIS A 229 4.33 24.08 -14.79
C HIS A 229 4.68 23.81 -13.31
N LEU A 230 3.95 22.90 -12.65
CA LEU A 230 4.11 22.61 -11.21
C LEU A 230 5.24 21.61 -10.91
N GLY A 231 6.09 21.28 -11.88
CA GLY A 231 7.25 20.40 -11.68
C GLY A 231 6.91 18.92 -11.78
N HIS A 232 7.23 18.12 -10.75
CA HIS A 232 7.13 16.64 -10.79
C HIS A 232 5.78 16.07 -10.31
N GLY A 233 4.76 16.92 -10.08
CA GLY A 233 3.47 16.50 -9.49
C GLY A 233 3.49 16.34 -7.97
N ALA A 234 2.40 15.80 -7.40
CA ALA A 234 2.23 15.67 -5.96
C ALA A 234 3.18 14.60 -5.37
N VAL A 235 3.80 14.92 -4.23
CA VAL A 235 4.73 14.02 -3.53
C VAL A 235 4.21 13.71 -2.14
N ASP A 236 4.01 12.42 -1.88
CA ASP A 236 3.72 11.89 -0.57
C ASP A 236 4.61 10.67 -0.34
N PHE A 237 5.60 10.80 0.54
CA PHE A 237 6.64 9.78 0.67
C PHE A 237 6.15 8.50 1.36
N ALA A 238 5.39 8.65 2.44
CA ALA A 238 4.99 7.54 3.32
C ALA A 238 3.53 7.59 3.77
N GLY A 239 2.72 8.49 3.22
CA GLY A 239 1.26 8.45 3.40
C GLY A 239 0.71 9.57 4.28
N SER A 240 1.34 10.74 4.31
CA SER A 240 0.76 11.93 4.95
C SER A 240 -0.61 12.29 4.34
N GLY A 241 -0.73 12.17 3.01
CA GLY A 241 -1.98 12.27 2.28
C GLY A 241 -2.68 10.92 2.23
N VAL A 242 -2.04 9.93 1.59
CA VAL A 242 -2.67 8.67 1.19
C VAL A 242 -3.20 7.89 2.39
N VAL A 243 -2.49 7.89 3.51
CA VAL A 243 -2.90 7.19 4.74
C VAL A 243 -3.58 8.14 5.71
N HIS A 244 -2.85 9.14 6.21
CA HIS A 244 -3.29 9.95 7.33
C HIS A 244 -4.40 10.93 6.98
N ALA A 245 -4.29 11.66 5.87
CA ALA A 245 -5.35 12.56 5.44
C ALA A 245 -6.60 11.79 5.00
N THR A 246 -6.46 10.72 4.20
CA THR A 246 -7.60 9.87 3.80
C THR A 246 -8.35 9.32 5.02
N GLY A 247 -7.62 8.71 5.95
CA GLY A 247 -8.20 8.19 7.21
C GLY A 247 -8.81 9.32 8.04
N GLY A 248 -8.14 10.46 8.16
CA GLY A 248 -8.60 11.62 8.93
C GLY A 248 -9.88 12.25 8.38
N TRP A 249 -9.98 12.42 7.06
CA TRP A 249 -11.17 12.97 6.40
C TRP A 249 -12.35 12.00 6.47
N ALA A 250 -12.12 10.70 6.27
CA ALA A 250 -13.15 9.69 6.43
C ALA A 250 -13.64 9.60 7.89
N ALA A 251 -12.71 9.64 8.84
CA ALA A 251 -12.98 9.67 10.28
C ALA A 251 -13.81 10.91 10.66
N LEU A 252 -13.47 12.08 10.12
CA LEU A 252 -14.21 13.31 10.34
C LEU A 252 -15.63 13.21 9.79
N ALA A 253 -15.80 12.78 8.54
CA ALA A 253 -17.11 12.62 7.92
C ALA A 253 -18.01 11.66 8.71
N LEU A 254 -17.49 10.50 9.10
CA LEU A 254 -18.23 9.54 9.93
C LEU A 254 -18.54 10.10 11.32
N ALA A 255 -17.63 10.87 11.92
CA ALA A 255 -17.89 11.51 13.20
C ALA A 255 -19.02 12.55 13.12
N MET A 256 -19.10 13.31 12.02
CA MET A 256 -20.21 14.24 11.77
C MET A 256 -21.55 13.52 11.60
N ILE A 257 -21.57 12.41 10.84
CA ILE A 257 -22.79 11.63 10.60
C ILE A 257 -23.30 10.94 11.87
N LEU A 258 -22.40 10.31 12.64
CA LEU A 258 -22.76 9.62 13.88
C LEU A 258 -23.09 10.59 15.02
N GLY A 259 -22.60 11.83 14.94
CA GLY A 259 -22.74 12.82 15.99
C GLY A 259 -21.90 12.49 17.25
N PRO A 260 -22.04 13.32 18.30
CA PRO A 260 -21.24 13.18 19.51
C PRO A 260 -21.70 12.01 20.38
N ARG A 261 -20.76 11.46 21.14
CA ARG A 261 -21.07 10.44 22.16
C ARG A 261 -22.10 10.97 23.16
N ILE A 262 -23.03 10.11 23.56
CA ILE A 262 -24.04 10.44 24.57
C ILE A 262 -23.33 10.91 25.85
N GLY A 263 -23.70 12.10 26.31
CA GLY A 263 -23.11 12.73 27.48
C GLY A 263 -21.79 13.47 27.24
N LYS A 264 -21.29 13.59 26.00
CA LYS A 264 -20.05 14.33 25.71
C LYS A 264 -20.20 15.83 25.93
N TYR A 265 -21.36 16.42 25.62
CA TYR A 265 -21.62 17.84 25.80
C TYR A 265 -22.71 18.07 26.86
N ARG A 266 -22.56 19.14 27.65
CA ARG A 266 -23.58 19.63 28.56
C ARG A 266 -24.68 20.37 27.78
N ARG A 267 -25.79 20.72 28.45
CA ARG A 267 -26.90 21.49 27.83
C ARG A 267 -26.46 22.88 27.33
N ASP A 268 -25.41 23.43 27.93
CA ASP A 268 -24.79 24.71 27.52
C ASP A 268 -23.75 24.54 26.39
N GLY A 269 -23.58 23.34 25.85
CA GLY A 269 -22.63 23.03 24.78
C GLY A 269 -21.19 22.77 25.25
N THR A 270 -20.87 22.94 26.53
CA THR A 270 -19.49 22.72 27.02
C THR A 270 -19.13 21.24 27.07
N PRO A 271 -17.87 20.87 26.78
CA PRO A 271 -17.43 19.48 26.77
C PRO A 271 -17.31 18.91 28.20
N ARG A 272 -17.70 17.64 28.38
CA ARG A 272 -17.34 16.82 29.54
C ARG A 272 -16.01 16.13 29.26
N ALA A 273 -15.12 16.15 30.25
CA ALA A 273 -13.90 15.35 30.26
C ALA A 273 -14.25 13.86 30.22
#